data_AF-A0A973EVS2-F1
#
_entry.id   AF-A0A973EVS2-F1
#
_cell.length_a   1.000
_cell.length_b   1.000
_cell.length_c   1.000
_cell.angle_alpha   90.00
_cell.angle_beta   90.00
_cell.angle_gamma   90.00
#
_symmetry.space_group_name_H-M   'P 1'
#
loop_
_entity.id
_entity.type
_entity.pdbx_description
1 polymer ?
#
loop_
_entity_poly.entity_id
_entity_poly.type
_entity_poly.pdbx_seq_one_letter_code
_entity_poly.pdbx_strand_id
1 'polypeptide(L)'
;MKPNIRYISSTLLLFGLLMVSAESKAQDAKLDRREKKEIRKAQLTRNFYLIDSLLNARKFVLEANYLRNRYGDRIPVTSAINFIRIDKAKGILQTGSDYSLGYNGVGGVTAEGNLGKWSVHSDAKRMVHTLRFSILTNLGNYDVVMIVRADAHATATITGLGPGSLTWEGYLVTLSNSRIYKGHNSI
;
A
#
# COMPACT_ATOMS: atom_id res chain seq x y z
N MET A 1 42.97 58.26 19.66
CA MET A 1 42.95 56.89 19.11
C MET A 1 41.84 56.81 18.07
N LYS A 2 42.14 56.90 16.77
CA LYS A 2 41.09 56.85 15.72
C LYS A 2 40.68 55.39 15.52
N PRO A 3 39.41 55.00 15.70
CA PRO A 3 38.99 53.62 15.53
C PRO A 3 39.21 53.21 14.06
N ASN A 4 39.73 52.00 13.89
CA ASN A 4 40.17 51.44 12.63
C ASN A 4 38.96 51.04 11.76
N ILE A 5 38.29 52.04 11.16
CA ILE A 5 37.05 51.95 10.36
C ILE A 5 37.13 50.91 9.22
N ARG A 6 38.33 50.61 8.72
CA ARG A 6 38.57 49.60 7.67
C ARG A 6 38.28 48.16 8.10
N TYR A 7 38.48 47.82 9.37
CA TYR A 7 38.25 46.45 9.85
C TYR A 7 36.76 46.16 10.09
N ILE A 8 36.03 47.15 10.61
CA ILE A 8 34.58 47.09 10.87
C ILE A 8 33.78 46.95 9.57
N SER A 9 34.22 47.63 8.50
CA SER A 9 33.61 47.51 7.17
C SER A 9 33.87 46.14 6.53
N SER A 10 35.06 45.56 6.72
CA SER A 10 35.37 44.22 6.18
C SER A 10 34.59 43.09 6.87
N THR A 11 34.40 43.16 8.19
CA THR A 11 33.65 42.15 8.95
C THR A 11 32.16 42.20 8.66
N LEU A 12 31.60 43.40 8.47
CA LEU A 12 30.20 43.58 8.08
C LEU A 12 29.92 42.98 6.68
N LEU A 13 30.86 43.15 5.75
CA LEU A 13 30.77 42.57 4.41
C LEU A 13 30.81 41.03 4.45
N LEU A 14 31.70 40.46 5.26
CA LEU A 14 31.84 39.02 5.40
C LEU A 14 30.60 38.37 6.04
N PHE A 15 29.99 39.03 7.04
CA PHE A 15 28.72 38.60 7.61
C PHE A 15 27.57 38.67 6.60
N GLY A 16 27.50 39.73 5.78
CA GLY A 16 26.50 39.86 4.71
C GLY A 16 26.59 38.73 3.67
N LEU A 17 27.81 38.37 3.23
CA LEU A 17 28.04 37.26 2.31
C LEU A 17 27.64 35.89 2.86
N LEU A 18 27.90 35.64 4.15
CA LEU A 18 27.48 34.42 4.83
C LEU A 18 25.95 34.29 4.93
N MET A 19 25.25 35.38 5.22
CA MET A 19 23.77 35.38 5.30
C MET A 19 23.13 35.13 3.93
N VAL A 20 23.61 35.79 2.86
CA VAL A 20 23.13 35.58 1.48
C VAL A 20 23.35 34.13 1.03
N SER A 21 24.51 33.56 1.37
CA SER A 21 24.84 32.17 1.03
C SER A 21 24.00 31.13 1.80
N ALA A 22 23.60 31.45 3.03
CA ALA A 22 22.72 30.59 3.83
C ALA A 22 21.27 30.66 3.34
N GLU A 23 20.80 31.84 2.95
CA GLU A 23 19.46 32.04 2.37
C GLU A 23 19.31 31.35 1.01
N SER A 24 20.32 31.42 0.13
CA SER A 24 20.28 30.75 -1.18
C SER A 24 20.15 29.23 -1.03
N LYS A 25 20.99 28.60 -0.19
CA LYS A 25 20.91 27.15 0.09
C LYS A 25 19.58 26.75 0.72
N ALA A 26 19.04 27.56 1.63
CA ALA A 26 17.74 27.30 2.25
C ALA A 26 16.59 27.44 1.24
N GLN A 27 16.70 28.34 0.28
CA GLN A 27 15.72 28.54 -0.80
C GLN A 27 15.76 27.40 -1.82
N ASP A 28 16.95 26.98 -2.24
CA ASP A 28 17.14 25.84 -3.13
C ASP A 28 16.60 24.54 -2.51
N ALA A 29 16.87 24.29 -1.24
CA ALA A 29 16.32 23.14 -0.52
C ALA A 29 14.79 23.18 -0.39
N LYS A 30 14.18 24.37 -0.28
CA LYS A 30 12.72 24.54 -0.27
C LYS A 30 12.12 24.29 -1.66
N LEU A 31 12.78 24.74 -2.72
CA LEU A 31 12.36 24.51 -4.11
C LEU A 31 12.40 23.01 -4.43
N ASP A 32 13.49 22.31 -4.11
CA ASP A 32 13.64 20.85 -4.29
C ASP A 32 12.55 20.06 -3.53
N ARG A 33 12.25 20.45 -2.28
CA ARG A 33 11.16 19.83 -1.50
C ARG A 33 9.78 20.05 -2.13
N ARG A 34 9.51 21.25 -2.66
CA ARG A 34 8.24 21.57 -3.33
C ARG A 34 8.10 20.76 -4.62
N GLU A 35 9.15 20.69 -5.42
CA GLU A 35 9.18 19.92 -6.66
C GLU A 35 8.94 18.42 -6.40
N LYS A 36 9.66 17.83 -5.44
CA LYS A 36 9.43 16.43 -5.01
C LYS A 36 8.00 16.18 -4.55
N LYS A 37 7.38 17.15 -3.87
CA LYS A 37 5.99 17.05 -3.41
C LYS A 37 5.01 17.06 -4.59
N GLU A 38 5.20 17.94 -5.56
CA GLU A 38 4.34 18.00 -6.75
C GLU A 38 4.49 16.75 -7.62
N ILE A 39 5.73 16.24 -7.82
CA ILE A 39 5.98 14.96 -8.50
C ILE A 39 5.26 13.81 -7.79
N ARG A 40 5.39 13.73 -6.45
CA ARG A 40 4.72 12.69 -5.66
C ARG A 40 3.21 12.80 -5.76
N LYS A 41 2.66 14.02 -5.73
CA LYS A 41 1.22 14.27 -5.88
C LYS A 41 0.74 13.82 -7.26
N ALA A 42 1.42 14.20 -8.34
CA ALA A 42 1.10 13.77 -9.69
C ALA A 42 1.16 12.24 -9.84
N GLN A 43 2.15 11.60 -9.23
CA GLN A 43 2.27 10.14 -9.22
C GLN A 43 1.12 9.47 -8.48
N LEU A 44 0.73 9.97 -7.30
CA LEU A 44 -0.41 9.45 -6.55
C LEU A 44 -1.72 9.66 -7.33
N THR A 45 -1.89 10.81 -7.99
CA THR A 45 -3.04 11.07 -8.87
C THR A 45 -3.12 10.06 -10.00
N ARG A 46 -2.01 9.82 -10.70
CA ARG A 46 -1.93 8.78 -11.74
C ARG A 46 -2.27 7.40 -11.18
N ASN A 47 -1.65 7.03 -10.06
CA ASN A 47 -1.85 5.72 -9.45
C ASN A 47 -3.30 5.47 -9.03
N PHE A 48 -3.99 6.49 -8.52
CA PHE A 48 -5.40 6.39 -8.16
C PHE A 48 -6.27 5.93 -9.33
N TYR A 49 -6.13 6.56 -10.51
CA TYR A 49 -6.90 6.15 -11.69
C TYR A 49 -6.47 4.79 -12.25
N LEU A 50 -5.18 4.43 -12.13
CA LEU A 50 -4.70 3.09 -12.49
C LEU A 50 -5.28 2.02 -11.57
N ILE A 51 -5.33 2.27 -10.26
CA ILE A 51 -5.92 1.36 -9.28
C ILE A 51 -7.42 1.25 -9.52
N ASP A 52 -8.13 2.36 -9.77
CA ASP A 52 -9.55 2.33 -10.12
C ASP A 52 -9.81 1.40 -11.31
N SER A 53 -9.02 1.53 -12.38
CA SER A 53 -9.09 0.66 -13.56
C SER A 53 -8.80 -0.81 -13.22
N LEU A 54 -7.79 -1.05 -12.38
CA LEU A 54 -7.38 -2.40 -11.96
C LEU A 54 -8.46 -3.11 -11.13
N LEU A 55 -9.08 -2.38 -10.19
CA LEU A 55 -10.17 -2.87 -9.35
C LEU A 55 -11.40 -3.16 -10.21
N ASN A 56 -11.80 -2.25 -11.10
CA ASN A 56 -12.93 -2.45 -12.00
C ASN A 56 -12.71 -3.60 -13.00
N ALA A 57 -11.48 -3.82 -13.44
CA ALA A 57 -11.11 -4.96 -14.28
C ALA A 57 -11.09 -6.31 -13.53
N ARG A 58 -11.13 -6.31 -12.19
CA ARG A 58 -11.08 -7.50 -11.32
C ARG A 58 -9.88 -8.40 -11.63
N LYS A 59 -8.70 -7.80 -11.79
CA LYS A 59 -7.47 -8.52 -12.16
C LYS A 59 -6.26 -8.06 -11.35
N PHE A 60 -6.13 -8.54 -10.13
CA PHE A 60 -5.06 -8.11 -9.22
C PHE A 60 -4.71 -9.17 -8.19
N VAL A 61 -3.58 -8.93 -7.51
CA VAL A 61 -3.19 -9.64 -6.30
C VAL A 61 -2.95 -8.63 -5.19
N LEU A 62 -3.51 -8.86 -4.00
CA LEU A 62 -3.01 -8.27 -2.77
C LEU A 62 -1.96 -9.21 -2.20
N GLU A 63 -0.70 -8.81 -2.27
CA GLU A 63 0.42 -9.53 -1.66
C GLU A 63 0.59 -9.04 -0.22
N ALA A 64 0.28 -9.89 0.76
CA ALA A 64 0.30 -9.51 2.16
C ALA A 64 1.73 -9.58 2.73
N ASN A 65 2.12 -8.55 3.46
CA ASN A 65 3.34 -8.54 4.27
C ASN A 65 3.04 -8.74 5.76
N TYR A 66 1.79 -8.47 6.17
CA TYR A 66 1.36 -8.65 7.54
C TYR A 66 -0.05 -9.21 7.61
N LEU A 67 -0.29 -9.99 8.66
CA LEU A 67 -1.62 -10.40 9.09
C LEU A 67 -1.92 -9.71 10.42
N ARG A 68 -3.16 -9.25 10.58
CA ARG A 68 -3.65 -8.69 11.82
C ARG A 68 -4.93 -9.40 12.25
N ASN A 69 -4.96 -9.90 13.48
CA ASN A 69 -6.14 -10.57 14.04
C ASN A 69 -7.19 -9.54 14.49
N ARG A 70 -8.35 -10.02 14.96
CA ARG A 70 -9.42 -9.17 15.51
C ARG A 70 -9.06 -8.39 16.79
N TYR A 71 -8.01 -8.81 17.50
CA TYR A 71 -7.52 -8.20 18.74
C TYR A 71 -6.46 -7.12 18.49
N GLY A 72 -6.00 -6.97 17.25
CA GLY A 72 -4.97 -6.00 16.86
C GLY A 72 -3.56 -6.57 16.78
N ASP A 73 -3.33 -7.84 17.16
CA ASP A 73 -2.01 -8.47 17.06
C ASP A 73 -1.63 -8.58 15.58
N ARG A 74 -0.43 -8.11 15.28
CA ARG A 74 0.08 -7.96 13.93
C ARG A 74 1.37 -8.73 13.77
N ILE A 75 1.39 -9.66 12.83
CA ILE A 75 2.56 -10.52 12.55
C ILE A 75 3.05 -10.32 11.12
N PRO A 76 4.38 -10.30 10.89
CA PRO A 76 4.92 -10.32 9.54
C PRO A 76 4.69 -11.70 8.90
N VAL A 77 4.47 -11.73 7.59
CA VAL A 77 4.28 -12.96 6.81
C VAL A 77 4.93 -12.88 5.43
N THR A 78 5.19 -14.05 4.85
CA THR A 78 5.68 -14.17 3.48
C THR A 78 4.53 -14.05 2.48
N SER A 79 4.64 -13.09 1.54
CA SER A 79 3.60 -12.83 0.54
C SER A 79 3.38 -13.97 -0.46
N ALA A 80 4.38 -14.84 -0.65
CA ALA A 80 4.30 -16.03 -1.49
C ALA A 80 3.14 -16.97 -1.11
N ILE A 81 2.80 -17.01 0.17
CA ILE A 81 1.77 -17.90 0.75
C ILE A 81 0.70 -17.13 1.53
N ASN A 82 0.64 -15.81 1.39
CA ASN A 82 -0.36 -14.94 2.02
C ASN A 82 -0.83 -13.87 1.03
N PHE A 83 -1.94 -14.12 0.34
CA PHE A 83 -2.41 -13.24 -0.73
C PHE A 83 -3.91 -13.38 -1.03
N ILE A 84 -4.54 -12.28 -1.47
CA ILE A 84 -5.83 -12.32 -2.20
C ILE A 84 -5.51 -12.25 -3.68
N ARG A 85 -5.94 -13.23 -4.47
CA ARG A 85 -5.91 -13.14 -5.94
C ARG A 85 -7.32 -12.98 -6.48
N ILE A 86 -7.52 -12.00 -7.35
CA ILE A 86 -8.76 -11.78 -8.09
C ILE A 86 -8.46 -11.84 -9.58
N ASP A 87 -9.13 -12.74 -10.30
CA ASP A 87 -9.04 -12.85 -11.75
C ASP A 87 -10.44 -13.05 -12.35
N LYS A 88 -10.98 -11.97 -12.91
CA LYS A 88 -12.32 -11.86 -13.48
C LYS A 88 -13.42 -12.24 -12.48
N ALA A 89 -13.87 -13.49 -12.53
CA ALA A 89 -14.96 -14.04 -11.72
C ALA A 89 -14.46 -14.99 -10.63
N LYS A 90 -13.14 -15.20 -10.51
CA LYS A 90 -12.53 -16.11 -9.54
C LYS A 90 -11.76 -15.34 -8.49
N GLY A 91 -11.83 -15.83 -7.26
CA GLY A 91 -11.08 -15.31 -6.11
C GLY A 91 -10.37 -16.44 -5.37
N ILE A 92 -9.13 -16.17 -4.92
CA ILE A 92 -8.38 -17.04 -4.03
C ILE A 92 -8.00 -16.26 -2.78
N LEU A 93 -8.27 -16.86 -1.62
CA LEU A 93 -7.77 -16.47 -0.32
C LEU A 93 -6.73 -17.49 0.13
N GLN A 94 -5.47 -17.11 0.14
CA GLN A 94 -4.38 -17.94 0.67
C GLN A 94 -3.86 -17.36 1.98
N THR A 95 -3.82 -18.16 3.04
CA THR A 95 -3.08 -17.83 4.27
C THR A 95 -2.16 -18.99 4.61
N GLY A 96 -0.90 -18.71 4.90
CA GLY A 96 0.13 -19.71 5.17
C GLY A 96 1.10 -19.23 6.24
N SER A 97 1.83 -20.17 6.81
CA SER A 97 2.84 -19.92 7.84
C SER A 97 4.12 -20.68 7.49
N ASP A 98 5.26 -20.01 7.64
CA ASP A 98 6.58 -20.57 7.35
C ASP A 98 7.09 -21.48 8.50
N TYR A 99 6.46 -21.45 9.68
CA TYR A 99 7.02 -22.03 10.92
C TYR A 99 6.23 -23.21 11.55
N SER A 100 4.98 -23.46 11.15
CA SER A 100 4.10 -24.59 11.54
C SER A 100 2.65 -24.29 11.10
N LEU A 101 1.71 -25.22 11.32
CA LEU A 101 0.25 -25.09 11.20
C LEU A 101 -0.17 -23.62 11.42
N GLY A 102 -0.82 -23.02 10.42
CA GLY A 102 -1.10 -21.58 10.31
C GLY A 102 -1.78 -20.97 11.52
N TYR A 103 -2.07 -19.67 11.49
CA TYR A 103 -2.56 -18.88 12.65
C TYR A 103 -3.71 -19.51 13.49
N ASN A 104 -4.46 -20.48 12.94
CA ASN A 104 -5.49 -21.27 13.62
C ASN A 104 -5.13 -22.75 13.90
N GLY A 105 -3.86 -23.17 13.86
CA GLY A 105 -3.46 -24.58 14.06
C GLY A 105 -3.79 -25.51 12.88
N VAL A 106 -4.04 -24.96 11.68
CA VAL A 106 -4.19 -25.72 10.42
C VAL A 106 -3.16 -25.20 9.44
N GLY A 107 -2.33 -26.07 8.86
CA GLY A 107 -1.40 -25.77 7.77
C GLY A 107 -2.11 -24.97 6.69
N GLY A 108 -1.38 -24.12 5.97
CA GLY A 108 -1.95 -23.02 5.18
C GLY A 108 -3.30 -23.31 4.51
N VAL A 109 -4.26 -22.40 4.70
CA VAL A 109 -5.63 -22.53 4.19
C VAL A 109 -5.73 -21.81 2.85
N THR A 110 -6.23 -22.54 1.85
CA THR A 110 -6.59 -21.99 0.54
C THR A 110 -8.10 -22.08 0.38
N ALA A 111 -8.76 -20.93 0.24
CA ALA A 111 -10.17 -20.88 -0.11
C ALA A 111 -10.30 -20.26 -1.52
N GLU A 112 -10.66 -21.09 -2.49
CA GLU A 112 -10.87 -20.70 -3.88
C GLU A 112 -12.34 -20.79 -4.27
N GLY A 113 -12.81 -19.81 -5.03
CA GLY A 113 -14.21 -19.73 -5.38
C GLY A 113 -14.58 -18.69 -6.42
N ASN A 114 -15.89 -18.58 -6.63
CA ASN A 114 -16.47 -17.54 -7.49
C ASN A 114 -16.66 -16.25 -6.70
N LEU A 115 -16.45 -15.11 -7.36
CA LEU A 115 -16.82 -13.82 -6.80
C LEU A 115 -18.34 -13.71 -6.76
N GLY A 116 -18.86 -13.24 -5.62
CA GLY A 116 -20.26 -12.87 -5.45
C GLY A 116 -20.46 -11.37 -5.62
N LYS A 117 -21.05 -10.73 -4.60
CA LYS A 117 -21.29 -9.29 -4.58
C LYS A 117 -19.98 -8.56 -4.88
N TRP A 118 -20.05 -7.44 -5.59
CA TRP A 118 -18.89 -6.62 -5.93
C TRP A 118 -19.29 -5.16 -5.97
N SER A 119 -18.65 -4.32 -5.16
CA SER A 119 -18.82 -2.88 -5.20
C SER A 119 -17.50 -2.16 -4.95
N VAL A 120 -17.22 -1.16 -5.77
CA VAL A 120 -16.07 -0.27 -5.62
C VAL A 120 -16.60 1.13 -5.35
N HIS A 121 -16.07 1.78 -4.32
CA HIS A 121 -16.33 3.18 -4.01
C HIS A 121 -15.01 3.94 -3.96
N SER A 122 -14.90 5.03 -4.71
CA SER A 122 -13.67 5.79 -4.88
C SER A 122 -13.83 7.18 -4.27
N ASP A 123 -12.91 7.56 -3.37
CA ASP A 123 -12.81 8.91 -2.80
C ASP A 123 -11.55 9.58 -3.37
N ALA A 124 -11.74 10.38 -4.42
CA ALA A 124 -10.65 11.09 -5.10
C ALA A 124 -10.03 12.19 -4.23
N LYS A 125 -10.75 12.73 -3.23
CA LYS A 125 -10.19 13.74 -2.32
C LYS A 125 -9.21 13.10 -1.34
N ARG A 126 -9.54 11.90 -0.85
CA ARG A 126 -8.70 11.12 0.06
C ARG A 126 -7.71 10.22 -0.67
N MET A 127 -7.84 10.03 -1.98
CA MET A 127 -7.03 9.14 -2.81
C MET A 127 -7.12 7.68 -2.35
N VAL A 128 -8.34 7.23 -2.05
CA VAL A 128 -8.64 5.91 -1.50
C VAL A 128 -9.80 5.25 -2.25
N HIS A 129 -9.69 3.95 -2.47
CA HIS A 129 -10.78 3.09 -2.92
C HIS A 129 -11.21 2.16 -1.79
N THR A 130 -12.52 1.98 -1.62
CA THR A 130 -13.12 0.95 -0.77
C THR A 130 -13.82 -0.06 -1.66
N LEU A 131 -13.27 -1.27 -1.70
CA LEU A 131 -13.81 -2.41 -2.41
C LEU A 131 -14.52 -3.34 -1.40
N ARG A 132 -15.73 -3.78 -1.72
CA ARG A 132 -16.45 -4.82 -0.97
C ARG A 132 -16.87 -5.93 -1.92
N PHE A 133 -16.52 -7.16 -1.57
CA PHE A 133 -16.93 -8.32 -2.34
C PHE A 133 -17.05 -9.57 -1.50
N SER A 134 -17.64 -10.62 -2.07
CA SER A 134 -17.66 -11.95 -1.46
C SER A 134 -16.98 -12.98 -2.35
N ILE A 135 -16.43 -14.04 -1.75
CA ILE A 135 -15.94 -15.23 -2.44
C ILE A 135 -16.71 -16.44 -1.91
N LEU A 136 -17.37 -17.15 -2.83
CA LEU A 136 -18.13 -18.36 -2.55
C LEU A 136 -17.27 -19.57 -2.86
N THR A 137 -16.84 -20.29 -1.83
CA THR A 137 -15.93 -21.43 -1.91
C THR A 137 -16.60 -22.71 -1.40
N ASN A 138 -15.97 -23.86 -1.62
CA ASN A 138 -16.38 -25.12 -1.00
C ASN A 138 -16.16 -25.15 0.54
N LEU A 139 -15.29 -24.30 1.08
CA LEU A 139 -15.02 -24.17 2.52
C LEU A 139 -15.98 -23.21 3.23
N GLY A 140 -16.71 -22.39 2.47
CA GLY A 140 -17.62 -21.37 2.99
C GLY A 140 -17.66 -20.10 2.14
N ASN A 141 -18.51 -19.18 2.56
CA ASN A 141 -18.62 -17.85 1.97
C ASN A 141 -17.81 -16.86 2.81
N TYR A 142 -16.98 -16.06 2.14
CA TYR A 142 -16.16 -15.04 2.78
C TYR A 142 -16.53 -13.67 2.25
N ASP A 143 -16.80 -12.74 3.15
CA ASP A 143 -16.96 -11.32 2.84
C ASP A 143 -15.63 -10.60 3.04
N VAL A 144 -15.28 -9.74 2.09
CA VAL A 144 -14.03 -9.00 2.08
C VAL A 144 -14.31 -7.51 1.95
N VAL A 145 -13.78 -6.73 2.89
CA VAL A 145 -13.72 -5.27 2.80
C VAL A 145 -12.28 -4.86 2.62
N MET A 146 -11.95 -4.33 1.46
CA MET A 146 -10.61 -3.90 1.09
C MET A 146 -10.55 -2.38 0.94
N ILE A 147 -9.56 -1.76 1.56
CA ILE A 147 -9.22 -0.35 1.39
C ILE A 147 -7.89 -0.28 0.64
N VAL A 148 -7.84 0.41 -0.49
CA VAL A 148 -6.64 0.59 -1.31
C VAL A 148 -6.32 2.06 -1.43
N ARG A 149 -5.09 2.44 -1.11
CA ARG A 149 -4.58 3.81 -1.25
C ARG A 149 -3.84 4.00 -2.57
N ALA A 150 -3.68 5.24 -3.01
CA ALA A 150 -2.94 5.60 -4.22
C ALA A 150 -1.43 5.24 -4.22
N ASP A 151 -0.86 4.88 -3.06
CA ASP A 151 0.49 4.28 -2.96
C ASP A 151 0.47 2.75 -3.16
N ALA A 152 -0.65 2.21 -3.64
CA ALA A 152 -0.96 0.78 -3.81
C ALA A 152 -1.01 -0.03 -2.50
N HIS A 153 -0.79 0.58 -1.34
CA HIS A 153 -0.97 -0.11 -0.07
C HIS A 153 -2.45 -0.44 0.12
N ALA A 154 -2.72 -1.68 0.51
CA ALA A 154 -4.06 -2.17 0.73
C ALA A 154 -4.19 -2.88 2.08
N THR A 155 -5.37 -2.74 2.67
CA THR A 155 -5.80 -3.52 3.84
C THR A 155 -7.10 -4.22 3.51
N ALA A 156 -7.13 -5.54 3.61
CA ALA A 156 -8.32 -6.35 3.34
C ALA A 156 -8.74 -7.09 4.61
N THR A 157 -9.89 -6.74 5.16
CA THR A 157 -10.51 -7.46 6.27
C THR A 157 -11.44 -8.52 5.73
N ILE A 158 -11.20 -9.76 6.14
CA ILE A 158 -11.92 -10.95 5.71
C ILE A 158 -12.74 -11.47 6.90
N THR A 159 -14.02 -11.73 6.64
CA THR A 159 -14.97 -12.34 7.58
C THR A 159 -15.62 -13.54 6.90
N GLY A 160 -15.96 -14.58 7.67
CA GLY A 160 -16.54 -15.82 7.13
C GLY A 160 -17.54 -16.46 8.07
N LEU A 161 -17.64 -17.79 8.05
CA LEU A 161 -18.66 -18.57 8.77
C LEU A 161 -18.56 -18.50 10.31
N GLY A 162 -17.38 -18.20 10.85
CA GLY A 162 -17.13 -18.16 12.30
C GLY A 162 -16.99 -16.74 12.86
N PRO A 163 -17.13 -16.56 14.19
CA PRO A 163 -16.91 -15.27 14.82
C PRO A 163 -15.44 -14.87 14.70
N GLY A 164 -15.17 -13.76 14.02
CA GLY A 164 -13.85 -13.16 13.93
C GLY A 164 -13.56 -12.56 12.56
N SER A 165 -12.40 -11.94 12.47
CA SER A 165 -11.87 -11.40 11.22
C SER A 165 -10.35 -11.56 11.18
N LEU A 166 -9.84 -11.65 9.97
CA LEU A 166 -8.42 -11.59 9.67
C LEU A 166 -8.20 -10.45 8.69
N THR A 167 -7.31 -9.51 9.02
CA THR A 167 -6.92 -8.44 8.11
C THR A 167 -5.58 -8.76 7.48
N TRP A 168 -5.52 -8.70 6.15
CA TRP A 168 -4.28 -8.74 5.38
C TRP A 168 -3.84 -7.32 5.06
N GLU A 169 -2.57 -7.02 5.29
CA GLU A 169 -1.97 -5.73 4.95
C GLU A 169 -0.79 -5.95 4.01
N GLY A 170 -0.73 -5.17 2.95
CA GLY A 170 0.36 -5.25 1.98
C GLY A 170 0.12 -4.35 0.79
N TYR A 171 0.47 -4.83 -0.40
CA TYR A 171 0.41 -4.03 -1.62
C TYR A 171 -0.40 -4.71 -2.72
N LEU A 172 -1.14 -3.90 -3.46
CA LEU A 172 -1.86 -4.31 -4.65
C LEU A 172 -0.88 -4.34 -5.84
N VAL A 173 -0.85 -5.46 -6.56
CA VAL A 173 -0.06 -5.63 -7.77
C VAL A 173 -0.94 -6.15 -8.91
N THR A 174 -0.55 -5.86 -10.15
CA THR A 174 -1.20 -6.45 -11.33
C THR A 174 -0.86 -7.94 -11.43
N LEU A 175 -1.71 -8.74 -12.08
CA LEU A 175 -1.43 -10.16 -12.32
C LEU A 175 -0.08 -10.38 -13.06
N SER A 176 0.25 -9.53 -14.03
CA SER A 176 1.52 -9.61 -14.78
C SER A 176 2.77 -9.37 -13.92
N ASN A 177 2.64 -8.49 -12.92
CA ASN A 177 3.74 -8.07 -12.06
C ASN A 177 3.85 -8.94 -10.81
N SER A 178 2.79 -9.67 -10.47
CA SER A 178 2.79 -10.60 -9.34
C SER A 178 3.63 -11.83 -9.64
N ARG A 179 4.52 -12.18 -8.71
CA ARG A 179 5.25 -13.45 -8.75
C ARG A 179 4.32 -14.63 -8.41
N ILE A 180 3.27 -14.38 -7.63
CA ILE A 180 2.24 -15.37 -7.24
C ILE A 180 1.53 -15.91 -8.48
N TYR A 181 1.07 -15.02 -9.36
CA TYR A 181 0.35 -15.41 -10.57
C TYR A 181 1.20 -16.27 -11.51
N LYS A 182 2.49 -15.93 -11.65
CA LYS A 182 3.43 -16.70 -12.49
C LYS A 182 3.65 -18.12 -11.93
N GLY A 183 3.79 -18.26 -10.61
CA GLY A 183 3.97 -19.57 -9.97
C GLY A 183 2.75 -20.50 -10.12
N HIS A 184 1.54 -19.96 -10.02
CA HIS A 184 0.30 -20.76 -10.07
C HIS A 184 -0.09 -21.23 -11.50
N ASN A 185 0.40 -20.56 -12.54
CA ASN A 185 0.19 -20.96 -13.94
C ASN A 185 1.31 -21.87 -14.50
N SER A 186 2.37 -22.11 -13.73
CA SER A 186 3.54 -22.89 -14.17
C SER A 186 3.49 -24.36 -13.71
N ILE A 187 2.33 -24.84 -13.26
CA ILE A 187 2.09 -26.23 -12.83
C ILE A 187 1.04 -26.85 -13.74
#